data_AF-A0A3S4RTZ6-F1
#
_entry.id   AF-A0A3S4RTZ6-F1
#
_cell.length_a   1.000
_cell.length_b   1.000
_cell.length_c   1.000
_cell.angle_alpha   90.00
_cell.angle_beta   90.00
_cell.angle_gamma   90.00
#
_symmetry.space_group_name_H-M   'P 1'
#
loop_
_entity.id
_entity.type
_entity.pdbx_description
1 polymer ?
#
loop_
_entity_poly.entity_id
_entity_poly.type
_entity_poly.pdbx_seq_one_letter_code
_entity_poly.pdbx_strand_id
1 'polypeptide(L)'
;MWSAATAQAAPDDTTASVSAGSTSDRETSKTAGPSSTRSEVASESKATTRDDDDDAADSDAESEDAKGVKSRTHADDDVDRDESDTDVEVDDSDSGPNVDAEAEAEAEADAEDADPADPAAAPASTHAKYTQSLVTLDATVDDDDDDDVAPSIDTVSLALEQITDARDDLKEATWDSGNFLAGLAAMLPQMWLGGAHTSLERWQLNHALLQEQYAATVDNAFAHWVAGQRIEASIQRTIRVQDQLEAAEKFLKVVGLFGPREEMAAIASLVDRASENGLVYQILDVYMENASGIPRINPIIQMSINGGEVVNVLLDTGSYGLVINPQVIGLEQLGPVIARDWACFADCSVPYFYDVYNIPVTVNDDVTSAPSPIKVVTLNTWYALSQTNSDYQGILGIGPNSGRPSAAGRSNPLAFLPGLLGQGVLMDPRRNRAILGPNPYAARVTLDGAPSNPLRVKIGDYDEQLLDTWVDSGGIEGSIPASLVDGATSLPNGTLITVSTPDGVELFSYRTSGKDTPAIDPEATDAILGFTPFAVTPIYTDFTNGGRLVFNYK
;
A
#
# COMPACT_ATOMS: atom_id res chain seq x y z
N MET A 1 14.28 -22.07 -28.34
CA MET A 1 13.69 -22.15 -29.69
C MET A 1 12.18 -22.17 -29.51
N TRP A 2 11.45 -21.36 -30.29
CA TRP A 2 10.00 -21.08 -30.25
C TRP A 2 9.60 -20.01 -29.21
N SER A 3 8.80 -18.99 -29.50
CA SER A 3 8.47 -18.24 -30.73
C SER A 3 7.75 -16.98 -30.25
N ALA A 4 8.16 -15.81 -30.73
CA ALA A 4 7.50 -14.53 -30.42
C ALA A 4 6.16 -14.43 -31.16
N ALA A 5 5.08 -14.18 -30.43
CA ALA A 5 3.79 -13.83 -31.02
C ALA A 5 3.71 -12.30 -31.16
N THR A 6 3.57 -11.86 -32.40
CA THR A 6 3.44 -10.48 -32.84
C THR A 6 2.03 -9.99 -32.48
N ALA A 7 1.92 -8.92 -31.69
CA ALA A 7 0.65 -8.27 -31.40
C ALA A 7 0.25 -7.40 -32.61
N GLN A 8 -0.90 -7.74 -33.19
CA GLN A 8 -1.53 -7.08 -34.33
C GLN A 8 -2.34 -5.88 -33.79
N ALA A 9 -2.05 -4.68 -34.31
CA ALA A 9 -2.81 -3.47 -33.99
C ALA A 9 -4.21 -3.53 -34.64
N ALA A 10 -5.23 -3.17 -33.86
CA ALA A 10 -6.59 -2.91 -34.37
C ALA A 10 -6.70 -1.43 -34.81
N PRO A 11 -7.61 -1.09 -35.74
CA PRO A 11 -7.50 0.10 -36.59
C PRO A 11 -8.11 1.37 -35.96
N ASP A 12 -7.47 2.51 -36.25
CA ASP A 12 -8.00 3.86 -36.05
C ASP A 12 -9.08 4.17 -37.08
N ASP A 13 -10.29 4.50 -36.61
CA ASP A 13 -11.33 5.16 -37.40
C ASP A 13 -11.26 6.67 -37.13
N THR A 14 -10.60 7.41 -38.02
CA THR A 14 -10.83 8.85 -38.17
C THR A 14 -11.18 9.15 -39.63
N THR A 15 -12.46 9.43 -39.85
CA THR A 15 -12.98 9.90 -41.14
C THR A 15 -12.53 11.34 -41.40
N ALA A 16 -11.62 11.51 -42.36
CA ALA A 16 -11.27 12.81 -42.94
C ALA A 16 -12.11 13.09 -44.20
N SER A 17 -12.62 14.32 -44.33
CA SER A 17 -13.17 14.84 -45.57
C SER A 17 -12.13 15.67 -46.34
N VAL A 18 -11.53 15.03 -47.35
CA VAL A 18 -11.20 15.48 -48.73
C VAL A 18 -10.99 17.00 -48.99
N SER A 19 -9.80 17.40 -49.49
CA SER A 19 -9.58 17.64 -50.94
C SER A 19 -8.15 18.08 -51.32
N ALA A 20 -7.68 17.49 -52.44
CA ALA A 20 -6.69 17.94 -53.46
C ALA A 20 -5.28 18.41 -53.00
N GLY A 21 -4.16 17.92 -53.51
CA GLY A 21 -3.83 17.14 -54.69
C GLY A 21 -2.57 17.73 -55.34
N SER A 22 -1.48 16.97 -55.49
CA SER A 22 -0.54 17.06 -56.63
C SER A 22 0.59 16.03 -56.49
N THR A 23 0.78 15.31 -57.57
CA THR A 23 1.80 14.34 -57.93
C THR A 23 3.21 14.93 -58.08
N SER A 24 4.26 14.15 -57.74
CA SER A 24 5.40 13.92 -58.65
C SER A 24 6.28 12.74 -58.20
N ASP A 25 6.69 11.97 -59.20
CA ASP A 25 7.43 10.70 -59.20
C ASP A 25 8.90 10.72 -58.74
N ARG A 26 9.43 9.48 -58.63
CA ARG A 26 10.81 9.02 -58.92
C ARG A 26 11.87 9.29 -57.82
N GLU A 27 12.84 8.42 -57.52
CA GLU A 27 13.43 7.30 -58.25
C GLU A 27 14.21 6.35 -57.30
N THR A 28 14.51 5.18 -57.83
CA THR A 28 15.14 3.98 -57.27
C THR A 28 16.65 4.07 -56.96
N SER A 29 17.14 3.30 -55.97
CA SER A 29 18.27 2.32 -56.05
C SER A 29 18.66 1.85 -54.64
N LYS A 30 18.48 0.58 -54.26
CA LYS A 30 19.30 -0.63 -54.49
C LYS A 30 20.74 -0.62 -53.91
N THR A 31 20.86 -1.45 -52.85
CA THR A 31 21.82 -2.56 -52.62
C THR A 31 23.20 -2.33 -51.98
N ALA A 32 23.41 -3.14 -50.92
CA ALA A 32 24.51 -4.10 -50.69
C ALA A 32 25.24 -3.94 -49.35
N GLY A 33 25.16 -4.97 -48.50
CA GLY A 33 26.22 -5.32 -47.53
C GLY A 33 27.45 -5.92 -48.26
N PRO A 34 28.51 -6.42 -47.58
CA PRO A 34 28.37 -7.39 -46.47
C PRO A 34 29.50 -7.39 -45.38
N SER A 35 29.23 -8.13 -44.29
CA SER A 35 30.11 -9.10 -43.56
C SER A 35 31.65 -8.91 -43.50
N SER A 36 32.25 -8.97 -42.30
CA SER A 36 32.96 -10.18 -41.79
C SER A 36 33.81 -9.98 -40.51
N THR A 37 33.83 -11.04 -39.67
CA THR A 37 34.92 -11.62 -38.82
C THR A 37 35.54 -10.79 -37.67
N ARG A 38 35.52 -11.21 -36.39
CA ARG A 38 36.04 -12.43 -35.66
C ARG A 38 37.44 -12.18 -35.03
N SER A 39 37.54 -12.32 -33.70
CA SER A 39 38.62 -12.93 -32.85
C SER A 39 38.55 -12.30 -31.43
N GLU A 40 38.13 -13.00 -30.37
CA GLU A 40 38.83 -13.96 -29.49
C GLU A 40 39.94 -13.39 -28.55
N VAL A 41 39.64 -13.51 -27.24
CA VAL A 41 40.50 -13.87 -26.07
C VAL A 41 41.57 -12.88 -25.56
N ALA A 42 41.42 -12.43 -24.30
CA ALA A 42 42.32 -12.76 -23.17
C ALA A 42 41.94 -12.05 -21.86
N SER A 43 41.85 -12.85 -20.80
CA SER A 43 41.78 -12.48 -19.38
C SER A 43 43.17 -12.13 -18.83
N GLU A 44 43.29 -11.12 -17.96
CA GLU A 44 44.41 -11.03 -17.02
C GLU A 44 44.02 -10.30 -15.72
N SER A 45 44.22 -11.01 -14.62
CA SER A 45 44.18 -10.57 -13.22
C SER A 45 45.47 -9.85 -12.82
N LYS A 46 45.40 -8.83 -11.95
CA LYS A 46 46.55 -8.49 -11.09
C LYS A 46 46.15 -7.74 -9.82
N ALA A 47 46.44 -8.38 -8.69
CA ALA A 47 46.63 -7.74 -7.40
C ALA A 47 48.13 -7.43 -7.20
N THR A 48 48.45 -6.34 -6.50
CA THR A 48 49.70 -6.18 -5.74
C THR A 48 49.49 -5.23 -4.57
N THR A 49 49.85 -5.74 -3.40
CA THR A 49 50.09 -5.15 -2.08
C THR A 49 51.29 -4.19 -2.04
N ARG A 50 51.41 -3.41 -0.94
CA ARG A 50 52.58 -3.21 -0.04
C ARG A 50 52.29 -2.05 0.95
N ASP A 51 52.23 -2.29 2.26
CA ASP A 51 53.34 -2.25 3.28
C ASP A 51 53.53 -0.79 3.78
N ASP A 52 53.76 -0.40 5.04
CA ASP A 52 53.99 -1.05 6.34
C ASP A 52 54.08 0.08 7.43
N ASP A 53 54.30 -0.33 8.69
CA ASP A 53 54.86 0.39 9.88
C ASP A 53 53.83 0.98 10.88
N ASP A 54 53.56 0.30 12.01
CA ASP A 54 54.29 0.29 13.32
C ASP A 54 53.79 1.44 14.23
N ASP A 55 53.31 1.21 15.45
CA ASP A 55 54.12 0.93 16.64
C ASP A 55 53.28 0.46 17.86
N ALA A 56 53.96 -0.23 18.77
CA ALA A 56 53.47 -0.96 19.94
C ALA A 56 53.40 -0.17 21.27
N ALA A 57 52.66 -0.71 22.25
CA ALA A 57 52.94 -0.82 23.71
C ALA A 57 51.61 -0.98 24.49
N ASP A 58 51.28 -2.14 25.08
CA ASP A 58 51.80 -2.75 26.33
C ASP A 58 51.27 -2.09 27.63
N SER A 59 50.44 -2.82 28.39
CA SER A 59 50.56 -2.95 29.85
C SER A 59 49.48 -3.86 30.44
N ASP A 60 49.98 -4.86 31.16
CA ASP A 60 49.28 -5.81 32.03
C ASP A 60 49.05 -5.26 33.46
N ALA A 61 47.98 -5.79 34.07
CA ALA A 61 47.86 -6.29 35.45
C ALA A 61 47.60 -5.40 36.68
N GLU A 62 46.83 -6.07 37.58
CA GLU A 62 46.69 -5.93 39.04
C GLU A 62 45.79 -4.81 39.60
N SER A 63 45.04 -4.93 40.70
CA SER A 63 44.43 -6.01 41.51
C SER A 63 43.71 -5.32 42.70
N GLU A 64 42.92 -6.09 43.45
CA GLU A 64 42.51 -5.88 44.86
C GLU A 64 41.10 -5.32 45.22
N ASP A 65 40.28 -6.28 45.70
CA ASP A 65 39.59 -6.32 47.01
C ASP A 65 38.53 -5.25 47.41
N ALA A 66 37.29 -5.71 47.67
CA ALA A 66 36.92 -6.20 49.02
C ALA A 66 35.41 -6.56 49.18
N LYS A 67 35.18 -7.83 49.52
CA LYS A 67 34.31 -8.38 50.60
C LYS A 67 32.81 -8.04 50.70
N GLY A 68 32.00 -9.11 50.66
CA GLY A 68 30.63 -9.13 51.19
C GLY A 68 29.98 -10.52 51.21
N VAL A 69 30.44 -11.39 52.11
CA VAL A 69 30.00 -12.79 52.34
C VAL A 69 28.56 -12.91 52.86
N LYS A 70 27.78 -13.88 52.33
CA LYS A 70 27.07 -14.90 53.14
C LYS A 70 26.67 -16.14 52.32
N SER A 71 27.20 -17.27 52.78
CA SER A 71 27.00 -18.64 52.33
C SER A 71 25.93 -19.35 53.18
N ARG A 72 25.24 -20.33 52.58
CA ARG A 72 24.86 -21.68 53.11
C ARG A 72 24.03 -22.40 52.01
N THR A 73 24.57 -23.33 51.23
CA THR A 73 24.77 -24.80 51.45
C THR A 73 23.47 -25.58 51.72
N HIS A 74 23.01 -26.35 50.72
CA HIS A 74 23.05 -27.84 50.61
C HIS A 74 21.86 -28.56 51.27
N ALA A 75 21.10 -29.34 50.49
CA ALA A 75 21.05 -30.80 50.60
C ALA A 75 20.16 -31.40 49.49
N ASP A 76 20.62 -32.55 49.03
CA ASP A 76 20.07 -33.47 48.04
C ASP A 76 18.69 -34.04 48.42
N ASP A 77 17.93 -34.52 47.42
CA ASP A 77 17.23 -35.81 47.53
C ASP A 77 16.82 -36.31 46.12
N ASP A 78 17.43 -37.43 45.75
CA ASP A 78 17.02 -38.36 44.69
C ASP A 78 15.76 -39.12 45.11
N VAL A 79 14.78 -39.31 44.21
CA VAL A 79 13.90 -40.49 44.24
C VAL A 79 13.49 -40.91 42.82
N ASP A 80 13.95 -42.09 42.44
CA ASP A 80 13.47 -42.96 41.36
C ASP A 80 11.94 -43.15 41.33
N ARG A 81 11.36 -43.23 40.13
CA ARG A 81 10.43 -44.34 39.84
C ARG A 81 10.25 -44.62 38.36
N ASP A 82 10.39 -45.90 38.09
CA ASP A 82 10.43 -46.59 36.82
C ASP A 82 9.08 -47.30 36.54
N GLU A 83 8.91 -47.66 35.26
CA GLU A 83 8.03 -48.66 34.63
C GLU A 83 6.49 -48.53 34.68
N SER A 84 5.85 -48.54 33.50
CA SER A 84 5.47 -49.80 32.84
C SER A 84 4.67 -49.62 31.55
N ASP A 85 5.02 -50.48 30.59
CA ASP A 85 4.40 -50.75 29.29
C ASP A 85 2.90 -51.12 29.37
N THR A 86 2.17 -50.85 28.27
CA THR A 86 1.36 -51.89 27.61
C THR A 86 1.13 -51.53 26.15
N ASP A 87 1.74 -52.32 25.27
CA ASP A 87 1.29 -52.61 23.91
C ASP A 87 -0.06 -53.35 23.91
N VAL A 88 -0.95 -52.98 23.00
CA VAL A 88 -1.91 -53.92 22.38
C VAL A 88 -2.05 -53.54 20.90
N GLU A 89 -1.59 -54.45 20.04
CA GLU A 89 -1.80 -54.45 18.60
C GLU A 89 -3.16 -55.09 18.20
N VAL A 90 -3.52 -54.85 16.94
CA VAL A 90 -4.38 -55.64 16.00
C VAL A 90 -5.90 -55.49 16.12
N ASP A 91 -6.57 -54.89 15.11
CA ASP A 91 -7.13 -55.68 14.00
C ASP A 91 -7.60 -54.84 12.79
N ASP A 92 -7.39 -55.43 11.62
CA ASP A 92 -7.71 -54.98 10.27
C ASP A 92 -9.24 -54.99 10.00
N SER A 93 -9.71 -54.10 9.12
CA SER A 93 -10.59 -54.50 8.00
C SER A 93 -10.82 -53.38 7.00
N ASP A 94 -10.20 -53.62 5.84
CA ASP A 94 -10.58 -53.22 4.49
C ASP A 94 -12.09 -53.31 4.22
N SER A 95 -12.66 -52.30 3.53
CA SER A 95 -13.73 -52.45 2.52
C SER A 95 -14.06 -51.08 1.88
N GLY A 96 -13.94 -51.04 0.55
CA GLY A 96 -14.12 -49.86 -0.31
C GLY A 96 -15.55 -49.33 -0.50
N PRO A 97 -15.76 -48.47 -1.53
CA PRO A 97 -16.91 -47.57 -1.64
C PRO A 97 -18.11 -48.27 -2.28
N ASN A 98 -19.31 -47.97 -1.78
CA ASN A 98 -20.55 -48.41 -2.41
C ASN A 98 -21.19 -47.26 -3.19
N VAL A 99 -21.37 -47.51 -4.48
CA VAL A 99 -22.09 -46.75 -5.48
C VAL A 99 -23.43 -47.46 -5.67
N ASP A 100 -24.55 -46.75 -5.62
CA ASP A 100 -25.87 -47.08 -6.18
C ASP A 100 -26.69 -45.77 -6.03
N ALA A 101 -27.09 -45.00 -7.04
CA ALA A 101 -27.85 -45.26 -8.27
C ALA A 101 -29.32 -45.67 -8.03
N GLU A 102 -30.21 -44.98 -8.77
CA GLU A 102 -31.67 -45.10 -8.90
C GLU A 102 -32.50 -44.31 -7.85
N ALA A 103 -33.55 -43.56 -8.19
CA ALA A 103 -34.46 -43.67 -9.34
C ALA A 103 -35.11 -42.33 -9.73
N GLU A 104 -35.42 -42.24 -11.02
CA GLU A 104 -36.27 -41.24 -11.67
C GLU A 104 -37.74 -41.35 -11.21
N ALA A 105 -38.45 -40.22 -11.24
CA ALA A 105 -39.89 -40.21 -11.48
C ALA A 105 -40.27 -38.89 -12.17
N GLU A 106 -40.56 -39.00 -13.47
CA GLU A 106 -41.24 -38.00 -14.27
C GLU A 106 -42.71 -37.83 -13.85
N ALA A 107 -43.23 -36.61 -14.01
CA ALA A 107 -44.63 -36.38 -14.32
C ALA A 107 -44.78 -35.04 -15.07
N GLU A 108 -44.87 -35.12 -16.39
CA GLU A 108 -45.52 -34.09 -17.21
C GLU A 108 -47.05 -34.24 -17.12
N ALA A 109 -47.76 -33.11 -17.14
CA ALA A 109 -49.07 -32.99 -17.76
C ALA A 109 -49.44 -31.51 -18.00
N ASP A 110 -49.36 -31.17 -19.28
CA ASP A 110 -50.28 -30.37 -20.11
C ASP A 110 -50.67 -28.91 -19.79
N ALA A 111 -50.52 -28.14 -20.87
CA ALA A 111 -50.86 -26.75 -21.07
C ALA A 111 -52.37 -26.54 -21.33
N GLU A 112 -52.88 -25.38 -20.92
CA GLU A 112 -53.97 -24.71 -21.63
C GLU A 112 -53.69 -23.20 -21.74
N ASP A 113 -54.12 -22.69 -22.88
CA ASP A 113 -53.76 -21.46 -23.59
C ASP A 113 -54.72 -20.31 -23.23
N ALA A 114 -54.19 -19.13 -22.88
CA ALA A 114 -54.90 -17.86 -22.91
C ALA A 114 -53.94 -16.65 -22.85
N ASP A 115 -53.74 -16.00 -24.00
CA ASP A 115 -53.06 -14.71 -24.22
C ASP A 115 -54.06 -13.52 -24.07
N PRO A 116 -53.66 -12.23 -24.15
CA PRO A 116 -52.97 -11.41 -23.14
C PRO A 116 -53.82 -10.23 -22.64
N ALA A 117 -53.50 -9.71 -21.45
CA ALA A 117 -53.87 -8.35 -21.05
C ALA A 117 -52.70 -7.64 -20.36
N ASP A 118 -52.18 -6.62 -21.05
CA ASP A 118 -51.50 -5.40 -20.58
C ASP A 118 -50.47 -5.50 -19.43
N PRO A 119 -49.16 -5.23 -19.68
CA PRO A 119 -48.17 -5.21 -18.62
C PRO A 119 -48.32 -3.92 -17.79
N ALA A 120 -48.85 -4.08 -16.57
CA ALA A 120 -48.70 -3.09 -15.52
C ALA A 120 -47.21 -2.82 -15.28
N ALA A 121 -46.86 -1.53 -15.32
CA ALA A 121 -45.51 -1.01 -15.13
C ALA A 121 -44.83 -1.63 -13.90
N ALA A 122 -43.73 -2.35 -14.14
CA ALA A 122 -42.75 -2.65 -13.12
C ALA A 122 -42.07 -1.34 -12.68
N PRO A 123 -41.86 -1.12 -11.37
CA PRO A 123 -41.18 0.08 -10.90
C PRO A 123 -39.73 0.06 -11.40
N ALA A 124 -39.32 1.16 -12.02
CA ALA A 124 -37.95 1.42 -12.39
C ALA A 124 -37.05 1.24 -11.17
N SER A 125 -36.01 0.41 -11.29
CA SER A 125 -34.85 0.43 -10.42
C SER A 125 -34.33 1.87 -10.37
N THR A 126 -34.58 2.55 -9.25
CA THR A 126 -33.94 3.83 -8.95
C THR A 126 -32.50 3.52 -8.55
N HIS A 127 -31.62 3.42 -9.54
CA HIS A 127 -30.20 3.66 -9.31
C HIS A 127 -30.04 5.11 -8.87
N ALA A 128 -29.94 5.32 -7.56
CA ALA A 128 -29.47 6.58 -7.02
C ALA A 128 -28.05 6.81 -7.55
N LYS A 129 -27.86 7.92 -8.25
CA LYS A 129 -26.53 8.40 -8.67
C LYS A 129 -25.74 8.78 -7.41
N TYR A 130 -24.97 7.84 -6.89
CA TYR A 130 -23.93 8.13 -5.90
C TYR A 130 -22.61 8.37 -6.66
N THR A 131 -22.40 9.61 -7.07
CA THR A 131 -21.08 10.12 -7.45
C THR A 131 -20.47 10.77 -6.22
N GLN A 132 -19.71 10.01 -5.44
CA GLN A 132 -18.85 10.57 -4.40
C GLN A 132 -17.46 9.92 -4.50
N SER A 133 -16.47 10.80 -4.68
CA SER A 133 -15.04 10.51 -4.84
C SER A 133 -14.66 9.66 -6.07
N LEU A 134 -14.91 10.24 -7.25
CA LEU A 134 -13.96 10.08 -8.36
C LEU A 134 -12.71 10.89 -8.00
N VAL A 135 -11.57 10.64 -8.66
CA VAL A 135 -10.41 11.56 -8.58
C VAL A 135 -10.87 12.96 -8.96
N THR A 136 -11.25 13.77 -7.98
CA THR A 136 -11.61 15.18 -8.15
C THR A 136 -10.32 15.96 -7.98
N LEU A 137 -9.71 16.31 -9.11
CA LEU A 137 -8.72 17.37 -9.20
C LEU A 137 -9.49 18.69 -9.17
N ASP A 138 -10.09 19.04 -8.03
CA ASP A 138 -10.74 20.35 -7.90
C ASP A 138 -9.76 21.32 -7.26
N ALA A 139 -9.41 22.36 -8.00
CA ALA A 139 -8.66 23.49 -7.52
C ALA A 139 -9.61 24.39 -6.72
N THR A 140 -9.92 24.01 -5.48
CA THR A 140 -10.57 24.95 -4.56
C THR A 140 -9.50 25.80 -3.90
N VAL A 141 -9.41 27.04 -4.38
CA VAL A 141 -8.84 28.13 -3.59
C VAL A 141 -9.88 28.45 -2.52
N ASP A 142 -9.79 27.76 -1.38
CA ASP A 142 -10.51 28.15 -0.17
C ASP A 142 -9.66 29.21 0.56
N ASP A 143 -10.00 30.47 0.34
CA ASP A 143 -9.58 31.60 1.17
C ASP A 143 -10.35 31.52 2.49
N ASP A 144 -9.95 30.66 3.43
CA ASP A 144 -10.33 30.78 4.84
C ASP A 144 -9.16 30.33 5.73
N ASP A 145 -8.70 31.27 6.55
CA ASP A 145 -7.57 31.17 7.48
C ASP A 145 -7.76 30.05 8.54
N ASP A 146 -6.64 29.44 8.93
CA ASP A 146 -6.41 28.48 10.02
C ASP A 146 -6.66 26.97 9.73
N ASP A 147 -5.75 26.33 8.99
CA ASP A 147 -5.15 25.03 9.31
C ASP A 147 -3.96 24.76 8.36
N ASP A 148 -2.82 24.25 8.88
CA ASP A 148 -1.56 23.98 8.16
C ASP A 148 -1.67 22.79 7.16
N VAL A 149 -2.64 22.81 6.25
CA VAL A 149 -2.71 21.91 5.10
C VAL A 149 -2.29 22.71 3.87
N ALA A 150 -1.15 22.35 3.29
CA ALA A 150 -0.69 22.97 2.05
C ALA A 150 -1.81 22.95 1.00
N PRO A 151 -2.06 24.05 0.28
CA PRO A 151 -3.04 24.06 -0.81
C PRO A 151 -2.71 22.91 -1.76
N SER A 152 -3.74 22.21 -2.24
CA SER A 152 -3.61 21.09 -3.18
C SER A 152 -3.09 21.60 -4.53
N ILE A 153 -1.78 21.85 -4.60
CA ILE A 153 -1.08 22.02 -5.87
C ILE A 153 -1.36 20.74 -6.66
N ASP A 154 -1.90 20.86 -7.87
CA ASP A 154 -2.00 19.74 -8.81
C ASP A 154 -0.56 19.38 -9.25
N THR A 155 0.11 18.59 -8.41
CA THR A 155 1.52 18.21 -8.58
C THR A 155 1.75 17.46 -9.89
N VAL A 156 0.74 16.74 -10.39
CA VAL A 156 0.83 16.07 -11.70
C VAL A 156 0.85 17.08 -12.83
N SER A 157 0.01 18.13 -12.78
CA SER A 157 0.08 19.22 -13.76
C SER A 157 1.43 19.94 -13.71
N LEU A 158 1.96 20.19 -12.52
CA LEU A 158 3.29 20.79 -12.36
C LEU A 158 4.41 19.89 -12.94
N ALA A 159 4.32 18.57 -12.74
CA ALA A 159 5.26 17.62 -13.32
C ALA A 159 5.19 17.61 -14.85
N LEU A 160 3.99 17.69 -15.44
CA LEU A 160 3.82 17.78 -16.90
C LEU A 160 4.46 19.04 -17.48
N GLU A 161 4.31 20.19 -16.81
CA GLU A 161 4.96 21.45 -17.18
C GLU A 161 6.49 21.29 -17.11
N GLN A 162 7.02 20.79 -15.99
CA GLN A 162 8.46 20.58 -15.80
C GLN A 162 9.06 19.61 -16.83
N ILE A 163 8.34 18.55 -17.22
CA ILE A 163 8.77 17.63 -18.28
C ILE A 163 8.77 18.33 -19.63
N THR A 164 7.80 19.20 -19.89
CA THR A 164 7.72 19.98 -21.13
C THR A 164 8.89 20.95 -21.22
N ASP A 165 9.14 21.72 -20.17
CA ASP A 165 10.26 22.65 -20.07
C ASP A 165 11.60 21.92 -20.24
N ALA A 166 11.79 20.79 -19.54
CA ALA A 166 13.01 19.98 -19.68
C ALA A 166 13.24 19.49 -21.12
N ARG A 167 12.18 19.20 -21.87
CA ARG A 167 12.27 18.80 -23.27
C ARG A 167 12.61 19.98 -24.17
N ASP A 168 11.98 21.13 -23.95
CA ASP A 168 12.23 22.31 -24.77
C ASP A 168 13.66 22.84 -24.53
N ASP A 169 14.09 22.93 -23.28
CA ASP A 169 15.46 23.29 -22.89
C ASP A 169 16.49 22.32 -23.47
N LEU A 170 16.24 21.00 -23.39
CA LEU A 170 17.14 20.00 -23.95
C LEU A 170 17.26 20.13 -25.48
N LYS A 171 16.16 20.46 -26.17
CA LYS A 171 16.20 20.68 -27.62
C LYS A 171 16.95 21.96 -27.96
N GLU A 172 16.72 23.04 -27.22
CA GLU A 172 17.40 24.32 -27.37
C GLU A 172 18.92 24.16 -27.21
N ALA A 173 19.34 23.53 -26.12
CA ALA A 173 20.74 23.28 -25.77
C ALA A 173 21.48 22.40 -26.81
N THR A 174 20.76 21.63 -27.64
CA THR A 174 21.36 20.60 -28.50
C THR A 174 21.13 20.85 -29.99
N TRP A 175 19.93 20.59 -30.49
CA TRP A 175 19.62 20.69 -31.91
C TRP A 175 19.59 22.15 -32.37
N ASP A 176 18.92 23.01 -31.62
CA ASP A 176 18.69 24.39 -32.04
C ASP A 176 19.96 25.26 -31.83
N SER A 177 20.87 24.86 -30.94
CA SER A 177 22.23 25.41 -30.82
C SER A 177 23.18 25.00 -31.95
N GLY A 178 22.75 24.07 -32.84
CA GLY A 178 23.56 23.54 -33.92
C GLY A 178 24.56 22.45 -33.50
N ASN A 179 24.50 21.97 -32.26
CA ASN A 179 25.37 20.90 -31.76
C ASN A 179 24.82 19.52 -32.13
N PHE A 180 25.16 19.07 -33.34
CA PHE A 180 24.68 17.80 -33.90
C PHE A 180 24.99 16.56 -33.03
N LEU A 181 26.18 16.50 -32.41
CA LEU A 181 26.56 15.35 -31.57
C LEU A 181 25.73 15.31 -30.28
N ALA A 182 25.54 16.47 -29.63
CA ALA A 182 24.66 16.58 -28.48
C ALA A 182 23.20 16.29 -28.86
N GLY A 183 22.75 16.73 -30.05
CA GLY A 183 21.43 16.46 -30.58
C GLY A 183 21.15 14.96 -30.74
N LEU A 184 22.08 14.21 -31.35
CA LEU A 184 21.94 12.75 -31.46
C LEU A 184 21.89 12.07 -30.09
N ALA A 185 22.72 12.52 -29.14
CA ALA A 185 22.67 12.01 -27.77
C ALA A 185 21.35 12.35 -27.07
N ALA A 186 20.73 13.50 -27.37
CA ALA A 186 19.50 13.97 -26.76
C ALA A 186 18.25 13.20 -27.21
N MET A 187 18.31 12.41 -28.29
CA MET A 187 17.16 11.64 -28.78
C MET A 187 16.58 10.69 -27.73
N LEU A 188 17.44 10.01 -26.96
CA LEU A 188 17.01 9.07 -25.92
C LEU A 188 16.32 9.78 -24.74
N PRO A 189 16.92 10.80 -24.07
CA PRO A 189 16.24 11.50 -23.00
C PRO A 189 14.96 12.19 -23.48
N GLN A 190 14.91 12.73 -24.71
CA GLN A 190 13.67 13.25 -25.30
C GLN A 190 12.56 12.19 -25.41
N MET A 191 12.90 10.97 -25.85
CA MET A 191 11.94 9.87 -25.95
C MET A 191 11.42 9.46 -24.58
N TRP A 192 12.30 9.38 -23.57
CA TRP A 192 11.92 9.04 -22.21
C TRP A 192 11.02 10.11 -21.57
N LEU A 193 11.40 11.38 -21.68
CA LEU A 193 10.58 12.51 -21.21
C LEU A 193 9.21 12.56 -21.92
N GLY A 194 9.17 12.34 -23.23
CA GLY A 194 7.90 12.26 -23.97
C GLY A 194 7.02 11.07 -23.53
N GLY A 195 7.63 9.93 -23.20
CA GLY A 195 6.96 8.77 -22.63
C GLY A 195 6.37 9.04 -21.25
N ALA A 196 7.13 9.73 -20.39
CA ALA A 196 6.72 10.15 -19.05
C ALA A 196 5.52 11.11 -19.12
N HIS A 197 5.64 12.17 -19.93
CA HIS A 197 4.56 13.13 -20.17
C HIS A 197 3.28 12.43 -20.62
N THR A 198 3.35 11.62 -21.69
CA THR A 198 2.19 10.90 -22.23
C THR A 198 1.56 9.97 -21.20
N SER A 199 2.38 9.38 -20.32
CA SER A 199 1.93 8.43 -19.32
C SER A 199 1.14 9.12 -18.20
N LEU A 200 1.66 10.24 -17.68
CA LEU A 200 0.99 11.09 -16.69
C LEU A 200 -0.28 11.73 -17.25
N GLU A 201 -0.21 12.36 -18.42
CA GLU A 201 -1.35 13.02 -19.06
C GLU A 201 -2.51 12.03 -19.29
N ARG A 202 -2.19 10.81 -19.77
CA ARG A 202 -3.22 9.79 -19.96
C ARG A 202 -3.83 9.31 -18.64
N TRP A 203 -3.06 9.26 -17.56
CA TRP A 203 -3.62 8.96 -16.24
C TRP A 203 -4.59 10.08 -15.84
N GLN A 204 -4.13 11.32 -15.88
CA GLN A 204 -4.91 12.51 -15.48
C GLN A 204 -6.25 12.61 -16.23
N LEU A 205 -6.24 12.34 -17.55
CA LEU A 205 -7.45 12.44 -18.38
C LEU A 205 -8.40 11.24 -18.27
N ASN A 206 -7.92 10.04 -17.92
CA ASN A 206 -8.72 8.82 -18.09
C ASN A 206 -8.95 8.03 -16.80
N HIS A 207 -8.21 8.27 -15.71
CA HIS A 207 -8.29 7.39 -14.54
C HIS A 207 -9.68 7.42 -13.89
N ALA A 208 -10.29 8.60 -13.74
CA ALA A 208 -11.66 8.73 -13.25
C ALA A 208 -12.68 7.95 -14.12
N LEU A 209 -12.54 8.00 -15.44
CA LEU A 209 -13.39 7.22 -16.35
C LEU A 209 -13.20 5.70 -16.17
N LEU A 210 -11.97 5.24 -15.87
CA LEU A 210 -11.72 3.84 -15.56
C LEU A 210 -12.41 3.40 -14.27
N GLN A 211 -12.44 4.27 -13.25
CA GLN A 211 -13.19 4.04 -12.01
C GLN A 211 -14.70 3.92 -12.29
N GLU A 212 -15.28 4.83 -13.06
CA GLU A 212 -16.69 4.76 -13.45
C GLU A 212 -17.03 3.46 -14.18
N GLN A 213 -16.18 3.03 -15.13
CA GLN A 213 -16.35 1.78 -15.85
C GLN A 213 -16.22 0.56 -14.94
N TYR A 214 -15.35 0.62 -13.94
CA TYR A 214 -15.21 -0.43 -12.93
C TYR A 214 -16.47 -0.57 -12.08
N ALA A 215 -17.00 0.55 -11.57
CA ALA A 215 -18.27 0.55 -10.82
C ALA A 215 -19.45 0.03 -11.67
N ALA A 216 -19.53 0.44 -12.94
CA ALA A 216 -20.61 0.06 -13.84
C ALA A 216 -20.61 -1.44 -14.24
N THR A 217 -19.55 -2.19 -13.93
CA THR A 217 -19.39 -3.59 -14.33
C THR A 217 -19.56 -4.58 -13.18
N VAL A 218 -19.88 -4.13 -11.96
CA VAL A 218 -19.97 -4.98 -10.75
C VAL A 218 -20.87 -6.21 -10.90
N ASP A 219 -21.96 -6.10 -11.67
CA ASP A 219 -22.91 -7.20 -11.89
C ASP A 219 -22.45 -8.22 -12.96
N ASN A 220 -21.30 -8.00 -13.61
CA ASN A 220 -20.73 -8.90 -14.60
C ASN A 220 -19.27 -9.21 -14.28
N ALA A 221 -19.02 -10.36 -13.68
CA ALA A 221 -17.70 -10.77 -13.20
C ALA A 221 -16.58 -10.67 -14.26
N PHE A 222 -16.84 -11.05 -15.52
CA PHE A 222 -15.83 -10.96 -16.57
C PHE A 222 -15.55 -9.52 -16.97
N ALA A 223 -16.59 -8.71 -17.17
CA ALA A 223 -16.43 -7.30 -17.49
C ALA A 223 -15.76 -6.53 -16.34
N HIS A 224 -16.10 -6.86 -15.09
CA HIS A 224 -15.50 -6.28 -13.89
C HIS A 224 -14.01 -6.61 -13.78
N TRP A 225 -13.65 -7.87 -14.03
CA TRP A 225 -12.25 -8.27 -14.09
C TRP A 225 -11.47 -7.50 -15.16
N VAL A 226 -12.02 -7.34 -16.37
CA VAL A 226 -11.38 -6.55 -17.45
C VAL A 226 -11.22 -5.08 -17.06
N ALA A 227 -12.26 -4.47 -16.47
CA ALA A 227 -12.19 -3.10 -15.99
C ALA A 227 -11.12 -2.93 -14.90
N GLY A 228 -11.03 -3.89 -13.97
CA GLY A 228 -9.97 -3.94 -12.95
C GLY A 228 -8.57 -4.00 -13.56
N GLN A 229 -8.34 -4.83 -14.59
CA GLN A 229 -7.05 -4.87 -15.29
C GLN A 229 -6.66 -3.53 -15.92
N ARG A 230 -7.65 -2.73 -16.36
CA ARG A 230 -7.38 -1.40 -16.92
C ARG A 230 -6.99 -0.39 -15.83
N ILE A 231 -7.60 -0.47 -14.65
CA ILE A 231 -7.15 0.29 -13.47
C ILE A 231 -5.72 -0.10 -13.11
N GLU A 232 -5.40 -1.40 -13.02
CA GLU A 232 -4.02 -1.86 -12.76
C GLU A 232 -3.02 -1.32 -13.78
N ALA A 233 -3.36 -1.38 -15.07
CA ALA A 233 -2.52 -0.85 -16.13
C ALA A 233 -2.32 0.68 -16.02
N SER A 234 -3.32 1.39 -15.46
CA SER A 234 -3.23 2.81 -15.17
C SER A 234 -2.32 3.11 -13.99
N ILE A 235 -2.35 2.30 -12.92
CA ILE A 235 -1.44 2.41 -11.76
C ILE A 235 0.01 2.13 -12.20
N GLN A 236 0.23 1.02 -12.89
CA GLN A 236 1.55 0.62 -13.39
C GLN A 236 2.12 1.59 -14.44
N ARG A 237 1.27 2.41 -15.05
CA ARG A 237 1.72 3.46 -15.98
C ARG A 237 2.39 4.61 -15.24
N THR A 238 1.83 5.06 -14.12
CA THR A 238 2.42 6.16 -13.34
C THR A 238 3.67 5.71 -12.60
N ILE A 239 3.75 4.45 -12.14
CA ILE A 239 4.98 3.90 -11.57
C ILE A 239 6.12 3.94 -12.60
N ARG A 240 5.86 3.51 -13.84
CA ARG A 240 6.86 3.53 -14.92
C ARG A 240 7.31 4.93 -15.34
N VAL A 241 6.59 6.00 -14.97
CA VAL A 241 7.04 7.37 -15.20
C VAL A 241 8.37 7.60 -14.48
N GLN A 242 8.53 7.05 -13.28
CA GLN A 242 9.75 7.22 -12.49
C GLN A 242 10.95 6.55 -13.17
N ASP A 243 10.78 5.32 -13.68
CA ASP A 243 11.82 4.65 -14.49
C ASP A 243 12.23 5.49 -15.72
N GLN A 244 11.27 6.16 -16.35
CA GLN A 244 11.50 6.98 -17.53
C GLN A 244 12.24 8.28 -17.20
N LEU A 245 11.86 8.95 -16.11
CA LEU A 245 12.52 10.17 -15.65
C LEU A 245 13.95 9.89 -15.16
N GLU A 246 14.14 8.82 -14.39
CA GLU A 246 15.47 8.38 -13.94
C GLU A 246 16.37 8.00 -15.14
N ALA A 247 15.82 7.30 -16.13
CA ALA A 247 16.54 7.01 -17.37
C ALA A 247 16.91 8.29 -18.12
N ALA A 248 15.98 9.23 -18.27
CA ALA A 248 16.24 10.52 -18.91
C ALA A 248 17.40 11.25 -18.22
N GLU A 249 17.37 11.36 -16.89
CA GLU A 249 18.41 12.04 -16.10
C GLU A 249 19.78 11.37 -16.29
N LYS A 250 19.85 10.03 -16.26
CA LYS A 250 21.09 9.28 -16.55
C LYS A 250 21.63 9.59 -17.96
N PHE A 251 20.77 9.70 -18.96
CA PHE A 251 21.20 10.03 -20.32
C PHE A 251 21.59 11.51 -20.50
N LEU A 252 21.07 12.45 -19.69
CA LEU A 252 21.52 13.85 -19.72
C LEU A 252 23.02 13.98 -19.43
N LYS A 253 23.58 13.10 -18.59
CA LYS A 253 25.03 13.03 -18.33
C LYS A 253 25.81 12.69 -19.61
N VAL A 254 25.27 11.83 -20.47
CA VAL A 254 25.86 11.49 -21.78
C VAL A 254 25.75 12.66 -22.74
N VAL A 255 24.62 13.37 -22.76
CA VAL A 255 24.45 14.59 -23.57
C VAL A 255 25.49 15.64 -23.16
N GLY A 256 25.73 15.82 -21.86
CA GLY A 256 26.74 16.74 -21.31
C GLY A 256 28.20 16.39 -21.64
N LEU A 257 28.49 15.20 -22.19
CA LEU A 257 29.80 14.90 -22.76
C LEU A 257 30.02 15.58 -24.10
N PHE A 258 28.95 15.87 -24.83
CA PHE A 258 28.96 16.45 -26.17
C PHE A 258 28.38 17.87 -26.22
N GLY A 259 27.64 18.29 -25.19
CA GLY A 259 26.97 19.59 -25.07
C GLY A 259 27.35 20.39 -23.81
N PRO A 260 26.65 21.51 -23.56
CA PRO A 260 26.90 22.38 -22.41
C PRO A 260 26.51 21.71 -21.09
N ARG A 261 27.50 21.43 -20.24
CA ARG A 261 27.31 20.69 -18.98
C ARG A 261 26.43 21.42 -17.96
N GLU A 262 26.54 22.73 -17.89
CA GLU A 262 25.77 23.56 -16.95
C GLU A 262 24.28 23.53 -17.30
N GLU A 263 23.93 23.63 -18.59
CA GLU A 263 22.56 23.50 -19.06
C GLU A 263 22.00 22.09 -18.79
N MET A 264 22.79 21.03 -19.02
CA MET A 264 22.35 19.66 -18.70
C MET A 264 22.12 19.44 -17.20
N ALA A 265 22.87 20.12 -16.33
CA ALA A 265 22.63 20.09 -14.89
C ALA A 265 21.34 20.82 -14.51
N ALA A 266 21.04 21.95 -15.15
CA ALA A 266 19.77 22.65 -14.95
C ALA A 266 18.57 21.81 -15.41
N ILE A 267 18.67 21.17 -16.57
CA ILE A 267 17.64 20.25 -17.09
C ILE A 267 17.47 19.05 -16.16
N ALA A 268 18.56 18.47 -15.66
CA ALA A 268 18.48 17.38 -14.69
C ALA A 268 17.72 17.79 -13.42
N SER A 269 17.90 19.02 -12.94
CA SER A 269 17.12 19.56 -11.81
C SER A 269 15.63 19.78 -12.13
N LEU A 270 15.27 20.07 -13.38
CA LEU A 270 13.86 20.06 -13.80
C LEU A 270 13.28 18.64 -13.80
N VAL A 271 14.04 17.67 -14.31
CA VAL A 271 13.63 16.25 -14.32
C VAL A 271 13.46 15.70 -12.90
N ASP A 272 14.37 16.03 -11.99
CA ASP A 272 14.33 15.63 -10.57
C ASP A 272 13.07 16.16 -9.86
N ARG A 273 12.74 17.45 -10.05
CA ARG A 273 11.49 18.02 -9.55
C ARG A 273 10.26 17.39 -10.19
N ALA A 274 10.33 17.05 -11.49
CA ALA A 274 9.24 16.37 -12.16
C ALA A 274 9.03 14.95 -11.63
N SER A 275 10.09 14.24 -11.22
CA SER A 275 9.95 12.93 -10.58
C SER A 275 9.23 13.05 -9.25
N GLU A 276 9.61 13.99 -8.38
CA GLU A 276 8.94 14.22 -7.09
C GLU A 276 7.46 14.60 -7.26
N ASN A 277 7.18 15.56 -8.13
CA ASN A 277 5.81 16.04 -8.38
C ASN A 277 4.95 15.00 -9.13
N GLY A 278 5.58 14.17 -9.96
CA GLY A 278 4.93 13.15 -10.79
C GLY A 278 4.66 11.82 -10.08
N LEU A 279 4.98 11.69 -8.78
CA LEU A 279 4.67 10.51 -7.99
C LEU A 279 3.17 10.42 -7.70
N VAL A 280 2.48 9.56 -8.44
CA VAL A 280 1.03 9.34 -8.28
C VAL A 280 0.72 8.13 -7.42
N TYR A 281 1.41 7.01 -7.68
CA TYR A 281 1.19 5.74 -7.01
C TYR A 281 2.49 5.10 -6.61
N GLN A 282 2.51 4.50 -5.41
CA GLN A 282 3.57 3.61 -4.96
C GLN A 282 2.93 2.35 -4.37
N ILE A 283 3.42 1.17 -4.78
CA ILE A 283 2.98 -0.11 -4.22
C ILE A 283 3.96 -0.51 -3.13
N LEU A 284 3.43 -0.75 -1.93
CA LEU A 284 4.16 -1.33 -0.80
C LEU A 284 3.81 -2.80 -0.69
N ASP A 285 4.82 -3.64 -0.47
CA ASP A 285 4.58 -5.02 -0.09
C ASP A 285 4.00 -5.10 1.32
N VAL A 286 2.92 -5.87 1.48
CA VAL A 286 2.28 -6.13 2.77
C VAL A 286 2.48 -7.58 3.15
N TYR A 287 3.18 -7.79 4.26
CA TYR A 287 3.38 -9.08 4.89
C TYR A 287 2.32 -9.27 5.96
N MET A 288 1.63 -10.41 5.94
CA MET A 288 0.64 -10.72 6.97
C MET A 288 1.28 -11.57 8.06
N GLU A 289 1.56 -10.97 9.22
CA GLU A 289 2.11 -11.66 10.38
C GLU A 289 1.02 -12.40 11.17
N ASN A 290 1.42 -13.46 11.86
CA ASN A 290 0.54 -14.17 12.80
C ASN A 290 0.61 -13.47 14.16
N ALA A 291 -0.54 -13.22 14.78
CA ALA A 291 -0.60 -12.63 16.12
C ALA A 291 -1.58 -13.42 16.99
N SER A 292 -1.27 -13.59 18.28
CA SER A 292 -2.13 -14.30 19.23
C SER A 292 -2.56 -15.71 18.78
N GLY A 293 -1.71 -16.41 18.01
CA GLY A 293 -2.02 -17.73 17.44
C GLY A 293 -2.93 -17.72 16.20
N ILE A 294 -3.30 -16.53 15.73
CA ILE A 294 -4.15 -16.32 14.55
C ILE A 294 -3.26 -16.03 13.34
N PRO A 295 -3.41 -16.80 12.24
CA PRO A 295 -2.57 -16.62 11.08
C PRO A 295 -3.01 -15.42 10.24
N ARG A 296 -2.03 -14.71 9.67
CA ARG A 296 -2.23 -13.64 8.67
C ARG A 296 -3.22 -12.54 9.10
N ILE A 297 -2.98 -11.91 10.25
CA ILE A 297 -3.90 -10.94 10.85
C ILE A 297 -3.30 -9.55 11.04
N ASN A 298 -1.97 -9.44 11.20
CA ASN A 298 -1.29 -8.16 11.33
C ASN A 298 -0.69 -7.76 9.97
N PRO A 299 -1.14 -6.66 9.34
CA PRO A 299 -0.55 -6.16 8.10
C PRO A 299 0.73 -5.38 8.39
N ILE A 300 1.85 -5.88 7.91
CA ILE A 300 3.19 -5.33 8.12
C ILE A 300 3.72 -4.77 6.81
N ILE A 301 4.24 -3.56 6.86
CA ILE A 301 5.01 -2.95 5.76
C ILE A 301 6.46 -2.72 6.20
N GLN A 302 7.34 -2.50 5.23
CA GLN A 302 8.74 -2.16 5.48
C GLN A 302 9.00 -0.67 5.23
N MET A 303 9.80 -0.05 6.10
CA MET A 303 10.25 1.34 5.93
C MET A 303 11.55 1.60 6.71
N SER A 304 12.28 2.64 6.30
CA SER A 304 13.40 3.20 7.06
C SER A 304 13.00 4.51 7.74
N ILE A 305 13.54 4.77 8.92
CA ILE A 305 13.30 5.99 9.68
C ILE A 305 14.62 6.77 9.77
N ASN A 306 14.62 7.98 9.22
CA ASN A 306 15.77 8.88 9.19
C ASN A 306 17.06 8.25 8.61
N GLY A 307 16.94 7.42 7.57
CA GLY A 307 18.08 6.71 6.97
C GLY A 307 18.67 5.59 7.83
N GLY A 308 17.92 5.13 8.85
CA GLY A 308 18.23 3.92 9.61
C GLY A 308 18.04 2.63 8.79
N GLU A 309 18.13 1.48 9.44
CA GLU A 309 17.84 0.20 8.77
C GLU A 309 16.36 0.12 8.37
N VAL A 310 16.07 -0.65 7.32
CA VAL A 310 14.69 -0.96 6.93
C VAL A 310 14.10 -1.94 7.94
N VAL A 311 12.95 -1.59 8.51
CA VAL A 311 12.29 -2.37 9.56
C VAL A 311 10.83 -2.65 9.24
N ASN A 312 10.33 -3.73 9.86
CA ASN A 312 8.92 -4.09 9.84
C ASN A 312 8.10 -3.19 10.76
N VAL A 313 7.00 -2.65 10.24
CA VAL A 313 6.09 -1.75 10.95
C VAL A 313 4.64 -2.21 10.72
N LEU A 314 3.86 -2.28 11.81
CA LEU A 314 2.43 -2.58 11.75
C LEU A 314 1.68 -1.42 11.09
N LEU A 315 0.89 -1.70 10.06
CA LEU A 315 -0.01 -0.72 9.43
C LEU A 315 -1.36 -0.73 10.14
N ASP A 316 -1.63 0.32 10.91
CA ASP A 316 -2.72 0.34 11.88
C ASP A 316 -3.71 1.48 11.64
N THR A 317 -4.94 1.18 11.23
CA THR A 317 -6.00 2.20 11.10
C THR A 317 -6.60 2.59 12.46
N GLY A 318 -6.45 1.77 13.50
CA GLY A 318 -6.97 2.02 14.85
C GLY A 318 -6.21 3.09 15.64
N SER A 319 -5.05 3.54 15.17
CA SER A 319 -4.24 4.57 15.85
C SER A 319 -3.75 5.67 14.90
N TYR A 320 -3.09 6.69 15.44
CA TYR A 320 -2.54 7.81 14.68
C TYR A 320 -1.14 8.19 15.15
N GLY A 321 -0.19 8.13 14.22
CA GLY A 321 1.22 8.41 14.48
C GLY A 321 2.12 7.20 14.32
N LEU A 322 3.38 7.45 13.97
CA LEU A 322 4.42 6.43 14.02
C LEU A 322 5.06 6.37 15.40
N VAL A 323 4.96 5.21 16.04
CA VAL A 323 5.67 4.83 17.27
C VAL A 323 6.77 3.86 16.89
N ILE A 324 8.03 4.16 17.21
CA ILE A 324 9.18 3.39 16.71
C ILE A 324 10.19 3.03 17.80
N ASN A 325 10.80 1.85 17.66
CA ASN A 325 11.96 1.43 18.44
C ASN A 325 13.11 2.47 18.29
N PRO A 326 13.65 3.00 19.40
CA PRO A 326 14.78 3.94 19.33
C PRO A 326 16.06 3.34 18.75
N GLN A 327 16.20 2.02 18.68
CA GLN A 327 17.42 1.33 18.25
C GLN A 327 17.58 1.24 16.74
N VAL A 328 16.51 1.49 15.96
CA VAL A 328 16.49 1.24 14.51
C VAL A 328 16.45 2.52 13.67
N ILE A 329 16.37 3.69 14.31
CA ILE A 329 16.35 4.98 13.61
C ILE A 329 17.77 5.43 13.27
N GLY A 330 17.93 6.16 12.16
CA GLY A 330 19.18 6.87 11.89
C GLY A 330 19.42 7.99 12.90
N LEU A 331 20.63 8.08 13.46
CA LEU A 331 20.97 9.03 14.52
C LEU A 331 21.58 10.34 14.01
N GLU A 332 21.95 10.38 12.73
CA GLU A 332 22.47 11.60 12.12
C GLU A 332 21.36 12.62 11.95
N GLN A 333 21.64 13.89 12.27
CA GLN A 333 20.74 15.02 12.01
C GLN A 333 19.32 14.90 12.62
N LEU A 334 19.13 14.11 13.68
CA LEU A 334 17.84 13.97 14.39
C LEU A 334 17.21 15.31 14.82
N GLY A 335 18.04 16.34 15.02
CA GLY A 335 17.60 17.62 15.57
C GLY A 335 17.27 17.54 17.06
N PRO A 336 16.75 18.63 17.65
CA PRO A 336 16.30 18.64 19.04
C PRO A 336 14.98 17.87 19.20
N VAL A 337 14.76 17.32 20.39
CA VAL A 337 13.45 16.80 20.80
C VAL A 337 12.44 17.95 20.81
N ILE A 338 11.34 17.81 20.08
CA ILE A 338 10.30 18.85 19.96
C ILE A 338 9.15 18.67 20.96
N ALA A 339 8.95 17.45 21.47
CA ALA A 339 8.00 17.15 22.54
C ALA A 339 8.38 15.87 23.30
N ARG A 340 7.83 15.71 24.50
CA ARG A 340 7.92 14.47 25.29
C ARG A 340 6.57 14.18 25.89
N ASP A 341 6.17 12.91 25.84
CA ASP A 341 4.91 12.48 26.43
C ASP A 341 4.94 10.98 26.70
N TRP A 342 3.80 10.43 27.11
CA TRP A 342 3.57 9.00 27.25
C TRP A 342 2.29 8.59 26.54
N ALA A 343 2.20 7.32 26.20
CA ALA A 343 1.01 6.72 25.61
C ALA A 343 0.94 5.23 25.97
N CYS A 344 -0.07 4.55 25.45
CA CYS A 344 -0.25 3.12 25.53
C CYS A 344 -0.94 2.63 24.26
N PHE A 345 -0.64 1.39 23.87
CA PHE A 345 -1.15 0.77 22.64
C PHE A 345 -2.15 -0.35 22.99
N ALA A 346 -3.04 -0.70 22.05
CA ALA A 346 -4.06 -1.75 22.20
C ALA A 346 -4.92 -1.57 23.47
N ASP A 347 -4.92 -2.55 24.38
CA ASP A 347 -5.68 -2.57 25.63
C ASP A 347 -5.13 -1.64 26.73
N CYS A 348 -4.02 -0.94 26.43
CA CYS A 348 -3.32 -0.07 27.37
C CYS A 348 -2.75 -0.75 28.62
N SER A 349 -2.52 -2.07 28.57
CA SER A 349 -1.86 -2.82 29.64
C SER A 349 -0.41 -2.38 29.90
N VAL A 350 0.28 -1.85 28.89
CA VAL A 350 1.66 -1.37 28.99
C VAL A 350 1.78 0.10 28.53
N PRO A 351 2.05 1.05 29.45
CA PRO A 351 2.39 2.42 29.08
C PRO A 351 3.85 2.52 28.63
N TYR A 352 4.11 3.41 27.68
CA TYR A 352 5.44 3.75 27.19
C TYR A 352 5.65 5.26 27.14
N PHE A 353 6.90 5.70 27.32
CA PHE A 353 7.31 7.09 27.18
C PHE A 353 8.03 7.29 25.85
N TYR A 354 7.94 8.48 25.29
CA TYR A 354 8.58 8.78 24.02
C TYR A 354 9.06 10.23 23.93
N ASP A 355 10.10 10.41 23.14
CA ASP A 355 10.57 11.70 22.66
C ASP A 355 10.09 11.87 21.21
N VAL A 356 9.68 13.07 20.83
CA VAL A 356 9.24 13.38 19.46
C VAL A 356 10.35 14.10 18.72
N TYR A 357 10.66 13.62 17.52
CA TYR A 357 11.63 14.21 16.59
C TYR A 357 10.95 14.57 15.28
N ASN A 358 11.46 15.58 14.58
CA ASN A 358 10.97 15.94 13.24
C ASN A 358 11.92 15.38 12.18
N ILE A 359 11.61 14.18 11.69
CA ILE A 359 12.51 13.37 10.86
C ILE A 359 11.73 12.65 9.74
N PRO A 360 12.38 12.31 8.61
CA PRO A 360 11.70 11.69 7.48
C PRO A 360 11.57 10.17 7.64
N VAL A 361 10.65 9.59 6.86
CA VAL A 361 10.57 8.13 6.61
C VAL A 361 10.84 7.85 5.13
N THR A 362 11.36 6.67 4.83
CA THR A 362 11.59 6.20 3.45
C THR A 362 10.87 4.87 3.24
N VAL A 363 10.14 4.75 2.13
CA VAL A 363 9.49 3.52 1.68
C VAL A 363 10.10 3.04 0.36
N ASN A 364 10.16 1.72 0.14
CA ASN A 364 10.77 1.08 -1.03
C ASN A 364 12.20 1.55 -1.39
N ASP A 365 12.97 1.92 -0.38
CA ASP A 365 14.38 2.34 -0.46
C ASP A 365 14.66 3.71 -1.13
N ASP A 366 13.69 4.33 -1.81
CA ASP A 366 13.94 5.55 -2.59
C ASP A 366 12.90 6.67 -2.42
N VAL A 367 11.68 6.39 -1.96
CA VAL A 367 10.67 7.43 -1.74
C VAL A 367 10.72 7.92 -0.30
N THR A 368 11.27 9.13 -0.12
CA THR A 368 11.44 9.74 1.21
C THR A 368 10.44 10.86 1.45
N SER A 369 9.84 10.89 2.64
CA SER A 369 8.91 11.93 3.06
C SER A 369 9.65 13.23 3.40
N ALA A 370 8.93 14.35 3.40
CA ALA A 370 9.39 15.50 4.18
C ALA A 370 9.48 15.11 5.67
N PRO A 371 10.38 15.75 6.46
CA PRO A 371 10.45 15.50 7.90
C PRO A 371 9.12 15.80 8.59
N SER A 372 8.68 14.85 9.42
CA SER A 372 7.43 14.96 10.18
C SER A 372 7.64 14.52 11.65
N PRO A 373 6.73 14.86 12.57
CA PRO A 373 6.80 14.38 13.94
C PRO A 373 6.71 12.84 14.03
N ILE A 374 7.74 12.19 14.59
CA ILE A 374 7.79 10.75 14.86
C ILE A 374 8.02 10.51 16.36
N LYS A 375 7.27 9.57 16.95
CA LYS A 375 7.36 9.19 18.37
C LYS A 375 8.42 8.10 18.53
N VAL A 376 9.58 8.47 19.06
CA VAL A 376 10.68 7.56 19.35
C VAL A 376 10.57 7.12 20.81
N VAL A 377 10.27 5.84 21.03
CA VAL A 377 10.07 5.30 22.37
C VAL A 377 11.37 5.39 23.17
N THR A 378 11.29 5.68 24.47
CA THR A 378 12.48 5.67 25.31
C THR A 378 12.97 4.23 25.51
N LEU A 379 14.30 4.03 25.48
CA LEU A 379 14.91 2.70 25.61
C LEU A 379 14.41 1.90 26.83
N ASN A 380 14.12 2.58 27.94
CA ASN A 380 13.65 1.94 29.17
C ASN A 380 12.20 1.43 29.11
N THR A 381 11.39 1.88 28.14
CA THR A 381 10.00 1.41 27.98
C THR A 381 9.74 0.62 26.71
N TRP A 382 10.63 0.74 25.71
CA TRP A 382 10.54 -0.08 24.49
C TRP A 382 10.50 -1.57 24.80
N TYR A 383 11.38 -2.08 25.68
CA TYR A 383 11.39 -3.49 26.02
C TYR A 383 10.05 -3.99 26.55
N ALA A 384 9.34 -3.21 27.37
CA ALA A 384 8.03 -3.63 27.87
C ALA A 384 6.97 -3.63 26.75
N LEU A 385 6.99 -2.61 25.88
CA LEU A 385 6.08 -2.50 24.74
C LEU A 385 6.33 -3.62 23.70
N SER A 386 7.59 -4.00 23.46
CA SER A 386 7.92 -5.05 22.50
C SER A 386 7.44 -6.43 22.96
N GLN A 387 7.23 -6.65 24.26
CA GLN A 387 6.70 -7.92 24.79
C GLN A 387 5.19 -8.07 24.53
N THR A 388 4.48 -6.97 24.29
CA THR A 388 3.05 -6.97 23.92
C THR A 388 2.84 -6.87 22.41
N ASN A 389 3.86 -6.42 21.68
CA ASN A 389 3.87 -6.40 20.22
C ASN A 389 4.35 -7.75 19.65
N SER A 390 4.09 -7.97 18.36
CA SER A 390 4.76 -9.05 17.61
C SER A 390 6.17 -8.61 17.18
N ASP A 391 6.81 -9.26 16.20
CA ASP A 391 8.24 -9.02 15.88
C ASP A 391 8.50 -7.68 15.13
N TYR A 392 7.47 -6.86 14.92
CA TYR A 392 7.59 -5.54 14.30
C TYR A 392 8.27 -4.50 15.22
N GLN A 393 9.03 -3.58 14.61
CA GLN A 393 9.82 -2.56 15.30
C GLN A 393 9.08 -1.24 15.49
N GLY A 394 7.87 -1.11 14.95
CA GLY A 394 7.03 0.07 15.12
C GLY A 394 5.56 -0.16 14.78
N ILE A 395 4.75 0.83 15.15
CA ILE A 395 3.32 0.89 14.87
C ILE A 395 3.08 2.18 14.08
N LEU A 396 2.60 2.05 12.85
CA LEU A 396 2.23 3.15 11.98
C LEU A 396 0.72 3.35 12.00
N GLY A 397 0.28 4.24 12.88
CA GLY A 397 -1.10 4.68 12.98
C GLY A 397 -1.48 5.61 11.82
N ILE A 398 -2.44 5.19 11.00
CA ILE A 398 -2.96 5.91 9.82
C ILE A 398 -4.43 6.31 9.96
N GLY A 399 -5.02 6.22 11.16
CA GLY A 399 -6.40 6.61 11.48
C GLY A 399 -6.53 8.07 11.93
N PRO A 400 -6.79 9.05 11.04
CA PRO A 400 -6.75 10.49 11.30
C PRO A 400 -7.53 11.00 12.53
N ASN A 401 -8.58 10.32 12.97
CA ASN A 401 -9.40 10.65 14.14
C ASN A 401 -9.36 9.61 15.27
N SER A 402 -8.31 8.79 15.38
CA SER A 402 -8.16 7.90 16.55
C SER A 402 -8.00 8.74 17.82
N GLY A 403 -9.05 8.80 18.65
CA GLY A 403 -9.04 9.55 19.91
C GLY A 403 -8.30 8.78 21.01
N ARG A 404 -7.00 9.03 21.20
CA ARG A 404 -6.21 8.51 22.34
C ARG A 404 -5.30 9.60 22.95
N PRO A 405 -4.87 9.45 24.23
CA PRO A 405 -4.65 10.58 25.15
C PRO A 405 -3.50 11.54 24.83
N SER A 406 -2.54 11.17 23.98
CA SER A 406 -1.36 12.00 23.77
C SER A 406 -1.49 12.85 22.50
N ALA A 407 -1.65 14.15 22.69
CA ALA A 407 -1.70 15.12 21.60
C ALA A 407 -0.31 15.40 20.99
N ALA A 408 0.78 15.14 21.74
CA ALA A 408 2.14 15.40 21.29
C ALA A 408 2.56 14.47 20.14
N GLY A 409 3.13 15.06 19.07
CA GLY A 409 3.67 14.30 17.94
C GLY A 409 2.62 13.50 17.16
N ARG A 410 1.37 13.97 17.11
CA ARG A 410 0.34 13.38 16.25
C ARG A 410 0.60 13.76 14.79
N SER A 411 1.14 12.84 14.01
CA SER A 411 1.37 13.01 12.58
C SER A 411 1.41 11.66 11.87
N ASN A 412 0.77 11.53 10.71
CA ASN A 412 0.97 10.38 9.83
C ASN A 412 2.11 10.68 8.85
N PRO A 413 3.31 10.08 8.99
CA PRO A 413 4.44 10.38 8.12
C PRO A 413 4.20 10.02 6.64
N LEU A 414 3.26 9.11 6.33
CA LEU A 414 2.88 8.82 4.95
C LEU A 414 2.19 9.99 4.27
N ALA A 415 1.50 10.87 5.02
CA ALA A 415 0.86 12.06 4.48
C ALA A 415 1.88 13.12 4.00
N PHE A 416 3.15 12.98 4.37
CA PHE A 416 4.25 13.87 3.98
C PHE A 416 5.09 13.32 2.82
N LEU A 417 4.63 12.24 2.17
CA LEU A 417 5.26 11.71 0.96
C LEU A 417 5.01 12.66 -0.23
N PRO A 418 5.98 12.78 -1.16
CA PRO A 418 5.91 13.71 -2.29
C PRO A 418 4.82 13.37 -3.31
N GLY A 419 4.53 14.33 -4.19
CA GLY A 419 3.55 14.19 -5.25
C GLY A 419 2.14 14.01 -4.69
N LEU A 420 1.44 12.97 -5.14
CA LEU A 420 0.12 12.59 -4.65
C LEU A 420 0.16 11.40 -3.67
N LEU A 421 1.34 10.87 -3.33
CA LEU A 421 1.48 9.69 -2.47
C LEU A 421 0.91 9.92 -1.06
N GLY A 422 0.97 11.16 -0.56
CA GLY A 422 0.43 11.55 0.72
C GLY A 422 -1.10 11.66 0.80
N GLN A 423 -1.85 11.34 -0.26
CA GLN A 423 -3.32 11.42 -0.23
C GLN A 423 -3.98 10.30 0.57
N GLY A 424 -3.34 9.12 0.65
CA GLY A 424 -3.94 7.99 1.35
C GLY A 424 -3.30 6.67 0.97
N VAL A 425 -3.90 5.59 1.48
CA VAL A 425 -3.44 4.23 1.27
C VAL A 425 -4.61 3.27 1.09
N LEU A 426 -4.60 2.50 0.00
CA LEU A 426 -5.47 1.34 -0.17
C LEU A 426 -4.78 0.11 0.40
N MET A 427 -5.44 -0.61 1.30
CA MET A 427 -5.00 -1.96 1.68
C MET A 427 -5.69 -3.02 0.81
N ASP A 428 -4.88 -3.88 0.18
CA ASP A 428 -5.32 -5.04 -0.59
C ASP A 428 -4.50 -6.28 -0.20
N PRO A 429 -4.75 -6.82 1.01
CA PRO A 429 -3.98 -7.94 1.54
C PRO A 429 -4.20 -9.24 0.76
N ARG A 430 -5.25 -9.34 -0.07
CA ARG A 430 -5.45 -10.47 -0.99
C ARG A 430 -4.37 -10.53 -2.06
N ARG A 431 -3.79 -9.38 -2.40
CA ARG A 431 -2.63 -9.25 -3.30
C ARG A 431 -1.33 -8.95 -2.55
N ASN A 432 -1.33 -9.10 -1.22
CA ASN A 432 -0.19 -8.79 -0.33
C ASN A 432 0.41 -7.41 -0.58
N ARG A 433 -0.45 -6.39 -0.75
CA ARG A 433 0.02 -5.04 -1.07
C ARG A 433 -0.80 -3.95 -0.40
N ALA A 434 -0.17 -2.79 -0.26
CA ALA A 434 -0.83 -1.51 -0.04
C ALA A 434 -0.46 -0.56 -1.18
N ILE A 435 -1.35 0.35 -1.55
CA ILE A 435 -1.14 1.31 -2.64
C ILE A 435 -1.27 2.71 -2.07
N LEU A 436 -0.15 3.42 -1.99
CA LEU A 436 -0.10 4.85 -1.65
C LEU A 436 -0.52 5.68 -2.85
N GLY A 437 -1.18 6.82 -2.60
CA GLY A 437 -1.68 7.72 -3.64
C GLY A 437 -3.17 7.99 -3.51
N PRO A 438 -3.79 8.63 -4.53
CA PRO A 438 -5.25 8.79 -4.61
C PRO A 438 -5.97 7.43 -4.59
N ASN A 439 -7.22 7.31 -4.15
CA ASN A 439 -7.92 6.01 -4.22
C ASN A 439 -7.94 5.48 -5.67
N PRO A 440 -7.34 4.32 -5.97
CA PRO A 440 -7.21 3.86 -7.35
C PRO A 440 -8.47 3.18 -7.89
N TYR A 441 -9.38 2.73 -7.02
CA TYR A 441 -10.63 2.09 -7.43
C TYR A 441 -11.83 3.01 -7.19
N ALA A 442 -12.95 2.65 -7.80
CA ALA A 442 -14.20 3.35 -7.55
C ALA A 442 -14.68 3.13 -6.11
N ALA A 443 -14.93 4.23 -5.43
CA ALA A 443 -15.61 4.26 -4.15
C ALA A 443 -17.04 3.73 -4.30
N ARG A 444 -17.44 2.86 -3.38
CA ARG A 444 -18.83 2.41 -3.23
C ARG A 444 -19.51 3.10 -2.06
N VAL A 445 -18.83 3.18 -0.93
CA VAL A 445 -19.26 3.94 0.25
C VAL A 445 -18.06 4.66 0.84
N THR A 446 -18.26 5.92 1.21
CA THR A 446 -17.28 6.74 1.92
C THR A 446 -17.84 7.09 3.29
N LEU A 447 -17.05 6.86 4.33
CA LEU A 447 -17.37 7.24 5.71
C LEU A 447 -16.45 8.39 6.12
N ASP A 448 -17.04 9.49 6.57
CA ASP A 448 -16.29 10.61 7.11
C ASP A 448 -15.77 10.27 8.52
N GLY A 449 -14.47 10.45 8.70
CA GLY A 449 -13.76 10.07 9.92
C GLY A 449 -13.31 8.61 9.94
N ALA A 450 -12.14 8.39 10.54
CA ALA A 450 -11.51 7.08 10.74
C ALA A 450 -10.74 7.11 12.08
N PRO A 451 -10.68 6.03 12.86
CA PRO A 451 -11.18 4.69 12.58
C PRO A 451 -12.64 4.42 12.97
N SER A 452 -13.29 5.31 13.72
CA SER A 452 -14.60 5.05 14.33
C SER A 452 -15.73 5.78 13.62
N ASN A 453 -16.79 5.05 13.27
CA ASN A 453 -18.02 5.57 12.67
C ASN A 453 -19.25 4.91 13.32
N PRO A 454 -20.41 5.60 13.36
CA PRO A 454 -21.67 4.97 13.76
C PRO A 454 -22.13 4.00 12.67
N LEU A 455 -22.07 2.70 12.95
CA LEU A 455 -22.43 1.64 12.00
C LEU A 455 -23.46 0.69 12.61
N ARG A 456 -24.25 0.08 11.73
CA ARG A 456 -25.18 -1.00 12.07
C ARG A 456 -24.42 -2.32 12.03
N VAL A 457 -24.43 -3.04 13.13
CA VAL A 457 -23.82 -4.37 13.25
C VAL A 457 -24.90 -5.39 13.55
N LYS A 458 -24.96 -6.44 12.73
CA LYS A 458 -25.86 -7.57 12.91
C LYS A 458 -25.05 -8.87 13.03
N ILE A 459 -25.34 -9.65 14.07
CA ILE A 459 -24.66 -10.91 14.34
C ILE A 459 -25.68 -12.04 14.33
N GLY A 460 -25.57 -12.94 13.36
CA GLY A 460 -26.46 -14.08 13.18
C GLY A 460 -27.94 -13.66 13.20
N ASP A 461 -28.68 -14.26 14.13
CA ASP A 461 -30.10 -14.01 14.35
C ASP A 461 -30.38 -13.00 15.47
N TYR A 462 -29.35 -12.41 16.09
CA TYR A 462 -29.52 -11.37 17.09
C TYR A 462 -29.99 -10.05 16.46
N ASP A 463 -30.59 -9.19 17.29
CA ASP A 463 -31.07 -7.89 16.86
C ASP A 463 -29.90 -7.00 16.40
N GLU A 464 -30.10 -6.32 15.27
CA GLU A 464 -29.14 -5.34 14.76
C GLU A 464 -29.08 -4.10 15.67
N GLN A 465 -27.88 -3.62 15.95
CA GLN A 465 -27.66 -2.42 16.75
C GLN A 465 -26.85 -1.37 15.98
N LEU A 466 -27.15 -0.10 16.22
CA LEU A 466 -26.35 1.04 15.77
C LEU A 466 -25.40 1.43 16.90
N LEU A 467 -24.10 1.38 16.65
CA LEU A 467 -23.06 1.68 17.63
C LEU A 467 -21.83 2.28 16.95
N ASP A 468 -21.01 2.97 17.75
CA ASP A 468 -19.68 3.37 17.30
C ASP A 468 -18.86 2.11 17.01
N THR A 469 -18.30 2.05 15.81
CA THR A 469 -17.62 0.86 15.28
C THR A 469 -16.28 1.26 14.69
N TRP A 470 -15.21 0.63 15.17
CA TRP A 470 -13.84 0.84 14.73
C TRP A 470 -13.47 -0.15 13.64
N VAL A 471 -13.07 0.36 12.48
CA VAL A 471 -12.45 -0.43 11.40
C VAL A 471 -10.94 -0.36 11.60
N ASP A 472 -10.38 -1.38 12.26
CA ASP A 472 -9.05 -1.35 12.86
C ASP A 472 -8.17 -2.49 12.33
N SER A 473 -7.26 -2.18 11.40
CA SER A 473 -6.35 -3.17 10.82
C SER A 473 -5.33 -3.74 11.81
N GLY A 474 -5.05 -3.04 12.91
CA GLY A 474 -4.20 -3.53 14.01
C GLY A 474 -4.98 -4.27 15.10
N GLY A 475 -6.32 -4.28 15.05
CA GLY A 475 -7.20 -4.84 16.07
C GLY A 475 -7.33 -6.36 16.08
N ILE A 476 -6.47 -7.10 15.36
CA ILE A 476 -6.45 -8.57 15.28
C ILE A 476 -7.82 -9.12 14.84
N GLU A 477 -8.55 -9.80 15.73
CA GLU A 477 -9.88 -10.42 15.48
C GLU A 477 -11.04 -9.49 15.88
N GLY A 478 -10.73 -8.37 16.53
CA GLY A 478 -11.71 -7.42 17.01
C GLY A 478 -12.42 -7.86 18.29
N SER A 479 -13.30 -6.98 18.76
CA SER A 479 -14.17 -7.19 19.91
C SER A 479 -15.56 -6.61 19.66
N ILE A 480 -16.58 -7.22 20.26
CA ILE A 480 -17.97 -6.77 20.20
C ILE A 480 -18.55 -6.68 21.61
N PRO A 481 -19.48 -5.74 21.86
CA PRO A 481 -20.10 -5.62 23.16
C PRO A 481 -21.07 -6.78 23.41
N ALA A 482 -21.14 -7.28 24.65
CA ALA A 482 -22.04 -8.37 25.00
C ALA A 482 -23.53 -8.04 24.76
N SER A 483 -23.90 -6.75 24.69
CA SER A 483 -25.25 -6.31 24.33
C SER A 483 -25.67 -6.71 22.92
N LEU A 484 -24.72 -6.93 22.00
CA LEU A 484 -24.99 -7.27 20.61
C LEU A 484 -25.40 -8.73 20.40
N VAL A 485 -25.25 -9.54 21.45
CA VAL A 485 -25.42 -11.00 21.42
C VAL A 485 -26.21 -11.50 22.64
N ASP A 486 -27.09 -10.65 23.18
CA ASP A 486 -27.95 -10.93 24.35
C ASP A 486 -27.19 -11.52 25.57
N GLY A 487 -25.95 -11.07 25.79
CA GLY A 487 -25.11 -11.51 26.90
C GLY A 487 -24.44 -12.88 26.69
N ALA A 488 -24.47 -13.44 25.48
CA ALA A 488 -23.65 -14.60 25.14
C ALA A 488 -22.16 -14.32 25.39
N THR A 489 -21.39 -15.35 25.71
CA THR A 489 -19.95 -15.24 26.01
C THR A 489 -19.04 -15.77 24.90
N SER A 490 -19.62 -16.35 23.85
CA SER A 490 -18.90 -16.80 22.65
C SER A 490 -19.84 -16.84 21.44
N LEU A 491 -19.26 -16.76 20.24
CA LEU A 491 -19.98 -16.97 18.98
C LEU A 491 -19.67 -18.36 18.40
N PRO A 492 -20.68 -19.12 17.95
CA PRO A 492 -20.44 -20.34 17.18
C PRO A 492 -19.70 -20.05 15.88
N ASN A 493 -18.89 -21.00 15.41
CA ASN A 493 -18.32 -20.95 14.06
C ASN A 493 -19.44 -20.90 13.01
N GLY A 494 -19.22 -20.13 11.95
CA GLY A 494 -20.18 -19.96 10.85
C GLY A 494 -21.24 -18.88 11.10
N THR A 495 -21.22 -18.20 12.25
CA THR A 495 -22.11 -17.07 12.55
C THR A 495 -21.86 -15.95 11.55
N LEU A 496 -22.90 -15.49 10.86
CA LEU A 496 -22.80 -14.40 9.90
C LEU A 496 -22.72 -13.07 10.65
N ILE A 497 -21.70 -12.27 10.37
CA ILE A 497 -21.61 -10.88 10.82
C ILE A 497 -21.78 -10.00 9.59
N THR A 498 -22.73 -9.07 9.66
CA THR A 498 -22.99 -8.06 8.63
C THR A 498 -22.83 -6.68 9.24
N VAL A 499 -22.10 -5.81 8.56
CA VAL A 499 -21.92 -4.42 8.94
C VAL A 499 -22.42 -3.52 7.83
N SER A 500 -23.25 -2.55 8.17
CA SER A 500 -23.85 -1.60 7.23
C SER A 500 -23.80 -0.16 7.75
N THR A 501 -23.96 0.79 6.84
CA THR A 501 -24.17 2.19 7.18
C THR A 501 -25.48 2.40 7.97
N PRO A 502 -25.68 3.55 8.64
CA PRO A 502 -26.93 3.85 9.35
C PRO A 502 -28.21 3.80 8.50
N ASP A 503 -28.10 4.04 7.20
CA ASP A 503 -29.18 3.96 6.21
C ASP A 503 -29.35 2.55 5.59
N GLY A 504 -28.56 1.57 6.02
CA GLY A 504 -28.74 0.16 5.70
C GLY A 504 -27.98 -0.32 4.46
N VAL A 505 -27.00 0.43 3.96
CA VAL A 505 -26.11 -0.01 2.87
C VAL A 505 -25.05 -0.95 3.47
N GLU A 506 -25.06 -2.22 3.06
CA GLU A 506 -24.05 -3.19 3.51
C GLU A 506 -22.64 -2.73 3.12
N LEU A 507 -21.74 -2.65 4.09
CA LEU A 507 -20.31 -2.37 3.88
C LEU A 507 -19.57 -3.67 3.59
N PHE A 508 -19.77 -4.68 4.43
CA PHE A 508 -19.23 -6.01 4.25
C PHE A 508 -19.97 -7.02 5.14
N SER A 509 -19.76 -8.29 4.85
CA SER A 509 -20.18 -9.40 5.68
C SER A 509 -19.14 -10.52 5.66
N TYR A 510 -19.04 -11.27 6.76
CA TYR A 510 -18.16 -12.43 6.88
C TYR A 510 -18.78 -13.45 7.85
N ARG A 511 -18.25 -14.67 7.86
CA ARG A 511 -18.67 -15.71 8.82
C ARG A 511 -17.55 -15.99 9.79
N THR A 512 -17.88 -16.08 11.07
CA THR A 512 -16.93 -16.45 12.11
C THR A 512 -16.29 -17.81 11.82
N SER A 513 -15.04 -17.97 12.24
CA SER A 513 -14.34 -19.25 12.24
C SER A 513 -13.54 -19.41 13.52
N GLY A 514 -13.06 -20.61 13.82
CA GLY A 514 -12.31 -20.86 15.07
C GLY A 514 -11.02 -20.04 15.24
N LYS A 515 -10.59 -19.30 14.22
CA LYS A 515 -9.44 -18.38 14.26
C LYS A 515 -9.76 -16.95 13.83
N ASP A 516 -11.03 -16.66 13.53
CA ASP A 516 -11.51 -15.37 13.04
C ASP A 516 -12.91 -15.17 13.63
N THR A 517 -12.94 -14.93 14.94
CA THR A 517 -14.16 -14.69 15.73
C THR A 517 -13.85 -13.55 16.69
N PRO A 518 -14.60 -12.44 16.65
CA PRO A 518 -14.35 -11.34 17.57
C PRO A 518 -14.58 -11.78 19.02
N ALA A 519 -13.75 -11.28 19.92
CA ALA A 519 -13.96 -11.46 21.35
C ALA A 519 -15.26 -10.77 21.79
N ILE A 520 -15.94 -11.33 22.78
CA ILE A 520 -17.08 -10.64 23.40
C ILE A 520 -16.58 -9.93 24.65
N ASP A 521 -16.69 -8.61 24.64
CA ASP A 521 -16.35 -7.75 25.76
C ASP A 521 -17.64 -7.36 26.51
N PRO A 522 -17.79 -7.77 27.78
CA PRO A 522 -18.97 -7.44 28.58
C PRO A 522 -19.03 -5.98 29.03
N GLU A 523 -17.92 -5.25 28.96
CA GLU A 523 -17.81 -3.85 29.39
C GLU A 523 -17.82 -2.86 28.21
N ALA A 524 -17.54 -3.34 26.99
CA ALA A 524 -17.56 -2.51 25.79
C ALA A 524 -18.97 -1.98 25.47
N THR A 525 -19.00 -0.79 24.88
CA THR A 525 -20.21 -0.17 24.30
C THR A 525 -20.09 0.05 22.79
N ASP A 526 -18.88 -0.05 22.28
CA ASP A 526 -18.47 0.05 20.89
C ASP A 526 -17.98 -1.31 20.38
N ALA A 527 -17.87 -1.44 19.05
CA ALA A 527 -17.29 -2.62 18.42
C ALA A 527 -15.96 -2.27 17.75
N ILE A 528 -15.01 -3.18 17.81
CA ILE A 528 -13.76 -3.15 17.06
C ILE A 528 -13.81 -4.34 16.11
N LEU A 529 -13.71 -4.10 14.80
CA LEU A 529 -13.90 -5.16 13.80
C LEU A 529 -12.62 -5.96 13.51
N GLY A 530 -11.47 -5.48 13.99
CA GLY A 530 -10.17 -6.06 13.69
C GLY A 530 -9.82 -5.99 12.20
N PHE A 531 -8.93 -6.89 11.76
CA PHE A 531 -8.39 -6.92 10.40
C PHE A 531 -9.37 -7.47 9.36
N THR A 532 -10.35 -8.27 9.78
CA THR A 532 -11.25 -9.02 8.89
C THR A 532 -11.95 -8.19 7.79
N PRO A 533 -12.39 -6.93 8.04
CA PRO A 533 -12.93 -6.06 6.98
C PRO A 533 -11.97 -5.87 5.80
N PHE A 534 -10.67 -5.73 6.06
CA PHE A 534 -9.62 -5.55 5.06
C PHE A 534 -9.31 -6.85 4.30
N ALA A 535 -9.53 -8.00 4.92
CA ALA A 535 -9.37 -9.30 4.27
C ALA A 535 -10.47 -9.57 3.22
N VAL A 536 -11.68 -9.07 3.45
CA VAL A 536 -12.84 -9.34 2.60
C VAL A 536 -13.18 -8.21 1.63
N THR A 537 -12.76 -6.98 1.90
CA THR A 537 -13.08 -5.78 1.10
C THR A 537 -11.84 -4.91 0.93
N PRO A 538 -11.55 -4.37 -0.28
CA PRO A 538 -10.53 -3.34 -0.43
C PRO A 538 -11.01 -2.05 0.24
N ILE A 539 -10.25 -1.58 1.24
CA ILE A 539 -10.56 -0.37 2.01
C ILE A 539 -9.41 0.61 1.84
N TYR A 540 -9.76 1.82 1.42
CA TYR A 540 -8.85 2.95 1.28
C TYR A 540 -8.99 3.91 2.45
N THR A 541 -7.87 4.29 3.04
CA THR A 541 -7.79 5.31 4.08
C THR A 541 -7.33 6.61 3.43
N ASP A 542 -8.22 7.59 3.36
CA ASP A 542 -7.95 8.94 2.89
C ASP A 542 -7.32 9.75 4.02
N PHE A 543 -6.19 10.40 3.76
CA PHE A 543 -5.49 11.26 4.73
C PHE A 543 -5.94 12.73 4.63
N THR A 544 -6.71 13.09 3.60
CA THR A 544 -7.16 14.47 3.35
C THR A 544 -8.45 14.80 4.10
N ASN A 545 -8.77 16.10 4.26
CA ASN A 545 -10.07 16.58 4.74
C ASN A 545 -10.51 16.00 6.11
N GLY A 546 -9.59 15.87 7.07
CA GLY A 546 -9.89 15.25 8.37
C GLY A 546 -10.03 13.72 8.32
N GLY A 547 -9.83 13.13 7.15
CA GLY A 547 -9.67 11.71 6.93
C GLY A 547 -10.95 10.91 6.76
N ARG A 548 -10.89 9.89 5.91
CA ARG A 548 -12.06 9.07 5.53
C ARG A 548 -11.69 7.61 5.35
N LEU A 549 -12.67 6.73 5.55
CA LEU A 549 -12.60 5.33 5.11
C LEU A 549 -13.47 5.15 3.87
N VAL A 550 -12.89 4.58 2.83
CA VAL A 550 -13.56 4.34 1.55
C VAL A 550 -13.61 2.85 1.27
N PHE A 551 -14.82 2.31 1.25
CA PHE A 551 -15.10 0.94 0.86
C PHE A 551 -15.27 0.90 -0.66
N ASN A 552 -14.36 0.21 -1.35
CA ASN A 552 -14.37 0.13 -2.81
C ASN A 552 -15.27 -1.02 -3.32
N TYR A 553 -15.59 -0.97 -4.61
CA TYR A 553 -16.17 -2.12 -5.31
C TYR A 553 -15.18 -3.31 -5.34
N LYS A 554 -15.69 -4.54 -5.21
CA LYS A 554 -14.90 -5.78 -5.05
C LYS A 554 -14.64 -6.51 -6.35
#